data_AF-A0A7K0N1P5-F1
#
_entry.id   AF-A0A7K0N1P5-F1
#
_cell.length_a   1.000
_cell.length_b   1.000
_cell.length_c   1.000
_cell.angle_alpha   90.00
_cell.angle_beta   90.00
_cell.angle_gamma   90.00
#
_symmetry.space_group_name_H-M   'P 1'
#
loop_
_entity.id
_entity.type
_entity.pdbx_description
1 polymer ?
#
loop_
_entity_poly.entity_id
_entity_poly.type
_entity_poly.pdbx_seq_one_letter_code
_entity_poly.pdbx_strand_id
1 'polypeptide(L)'
;MNSFYLILGSEAALADRALAKIMAELKSENAEITNLFAADTIVGDIADALSPSLFSERRGLVIRDLQDLPDDNKDELIRYLDEVDASTTVVFVHKGGVKG
;
A
#
# COMPACT_ATOMS: atom_id res chain seq x y z
N MET A 1 3.11 -6.06 -13.46
CA MET A 1 2.80 -5.89 -12.04
C MET A 1 1.31 -6.14 -11.74
N ASN A 2 0.97 -6.68 -10.56
CA ASN A 2 -0.41 -6.79 -10.07
C ASN A 2 -0.89 -5.46 -9.48
N SER A 3 -2.21 -5.26 -9.37
CA SER A 3 -2.78 -4.07 -8.70
C SER A 3 -2.60 -4.11 -7.18
N PHE A 4 -2.48 -5.30 -6.56
CA PHE A 4 -2.28 -5.45 -5.12
C PHE A 4 -1.21 -6.48 -4.77
N TYR A 5 -0.52 -6.20 -3.67
CA TYR A 5 0.35 -7.13 -2.99
C TYR A 5 0.09 -7.07 -1.48
N LEU A 6 -0.01 -8.24 -0.84
CA LEU A 6 0.02 -8.36 0.62
C LEU A 6 1.28 -9.13 1.01
N ILE A 7 2.19 -8.45 1.68
CA ILE A 7 3.37 -9.05 2.31
C ILE A 7 3.01 -9.38 3.75
N LEU A 8 2.82 -10.66 4.02
CA LEU A 8 2.49 -11.17 5.34
C LEU A 8 3.67 -11.94 5.93
N GLY A 9 4.21 -11.49 7.05
CA GLY A 9 5.26 -12.24 7.75
C GLY A 9 5.82 -11.53 8.98
N SER A 10 6.18 -12.30 10.00
CA SER A 10 6.80 -11.81 11.24
C SER A 10 8.29 -11.52 11.12
N GLU A 11 8.93 -11.97 10.04
CA GLU A 11 10.34 -11.73 9.77
C GLU A 11 10.51 -10.45 8.94
N ALA A 12 10.86 -9.35 9.61
CA ALA A 12 10.98 -8.03 8.99
C ALA A 12 12.00 -8.01 7.84
N ALA A 13 13.14 -8.70 7.98
CA ALA A 13 14.16 -8.70 6.93
C ALA A 13 13.66 -9.37 5.63
N LEU A 14 12.77 -10.36 5.72
CA LEU A 14 12.17 -11.00 4.56
C LEU A 14 11.06 -10.13 3.96
N ALA A 15 10.24 -9.49 4.79
CA ALA A 15 9.22 -8.56 4.34
C ALA A 15 9.83 -7.36 3.60
N ASP A 16 10.90 -6.76 4.13
CA ASP A 16 11.61 -5.65 3.48
C ASP A 16 12.26 -6.08 2.17
N ARG A 17 12.81 -7.31 2.09
CA ARG A 17 13.34 -7.85 0.82
C ARG A 17 12.24 -8.04 -0.23
N ALA A 18 11.07 -8.50 0.17
CA ALA A 18 9.93 -8.64 -0.75
C ALA A 18 9.46 -7.26 -1.23
N LEU A 19 9.31 -6.31 -0.31
CA LEU A 19 8.93 -4.93 -0.63
C LEU A 19 9.96 -4.27 -1.57
N ALA A 20 11.26 -4.45 -1.32
CA ALA A 20 12.32 -3.89 -2.16
C ALA A 20 12.24 -4.37 -3.62
N LYS A 21 11.83 -5.62 -3.86
CA LYS A 21 11.62 -6.14 -5.22
C LYS A 21 10.45 -5.43 -5.92
N ILE A 22 9.33 -5.27 -5.22
CA ILE A 22 8.15 -4.59 -5.77
C ILE A 22 8.45 -3.11 -6.02
N MET A 23 9.14 -2.45 -5.09
CA MET A 23 9.57 -1.07 -5.26
C MET A 23 10.53 -0.89 -6.45
N ALA A 24 11.40 -1.87 -6.72
CA ALA A 24 12.27 -1.83 -7.88
C ALA A 24 11.49 -1.93 -9.20
N GLU A 25 10.45 -2.78 -9.26
CA GLU A 25 9.56 -2.89 -10.41
C GLU A 25 8.77 -1.58 -10.62
N LEU A 26 8.16 -1.03 -9.57
CA LEU A 26 7.49 0.28 -9.59
C LEU A 26 8.40 1.41 -10.10
N LYS A 27 9.64 1.46 -9.61
CA LYS A 27 10.61 2.46 -10.04
C LYS A 27 11.01 2.27 -11.50
N SER A 28 11.06 1.04 -12.00
CA SER A 28 11.35 0.76 -13.42
C SER A 28 10.21 1.20 -14.35
N GLU A 29 8.97 1.22 -13.85
CA GLU A 29 7.80 1.78 -14.53
C GLU A 29 7.67 3.31 -14.34
N ASN A 30 8.68 3.96 -13.73
CA ASN A 30 8.68 5.39 -13.41
C ASN A 30 7.49 5.82 -12.55
N ALA A 31 6.99 4.92 -11.70
CA ALA A 31 5.84 5.16 -10.86
C ALA A 31 6.14 6.16 -9.74
N GLU A 32 5.15 6.98 -9.42
CA GLU A 32 5.18 7.83 -8.23
C GLU A 32 4.84 6.98 -6.99
N ILE A 33 5.74 6.92 -6.02
CA ILE A 33 5.62 6.02 -4.86
C ILE A 33 5.35 6.81 -3.57
N THR A 34 4.21 6.57 -2.95
CA THR A 34 3.84 7.10 -1.63
C THR A 34 3.98 5.99 -0.58
N ASN A 35 4.59 6.31 0.56
CA ASN A 35 4.71 5.38 1.70
C ASN A 35 3.95 5.96 2.89
N LEU A 36 3.04 5.16 3.46
CA LEU A 36 2.30 5.45 4.68
C LEU A 36 2.64 4.39 5.74
N PHE A 37 2.73 4.82 7.00
CA PHE A 37 2.70 3.92 8.14
C PHE A 37 1.28 3.90 8.70
N ALA A 38 0.69 2.71 8.83
CA ALA A 38 -0.72 2.59 9.17
C ALA A 38 -1.09 3.27 10.50
N ALA A 39 -0.19 3.23 11.50
CA ALA A 39 -0.43 3.88 12.78
C ALA A 39 -0.48 5.41 12.71
N ASP A 40 0.12 6.00 11.67
CA ASP A 40 0.23 7.45 11.49
C ASP A 40 -0.85 8.01 10.55
N THR A 41 -1.64 7.15 9.90
CA THR A 41 -2.67 7.60 8.96
C THR A 41 -3.85 8.20 9.68
N ILE A 42 -4.38 9.29 9.14
CA ILE A 42 -5.70 9.84 9.47
C ILE A 42 -6.68 9.59 8.33
N VAL A 43 -7.98 9.74 8.61
CA VAL A 43 -9.05 9.58 7.62
C VAL A 43 -8.80 10.53 6.44
N GLY A 44 -8.79 10.01 5.21
CA GLY A 44 -8.54 10.77 3.99
C GLY A 44 -7.13 10.60 3.42
N ASP A 45 -6.13 10.25 4.24
CA ASP A 45 -4.75 10.07 3.77
C ASP A 45 -4.66 8.99 2.69
N ILE A 46 -5.45 7.92 2.82
CA ILE A 46 -5.45 6.80 1.89
C ILE A 46 -6.12 7.20 0.57
N ALA A 47 -7.28 7.88 0.59
CA ALA A 47 -7.94 8.36 -0.61
C ALA A 47 -7.09 9.41 -1.34
N ASP A 48 -6.47 10.33 -0.61
CA ASP A 48 -5.54 11.31 -1.20
C ASP A 48 -4.36 10.59 -1.84
N ALA A 49 -3.79 9.61 -1.15
CA ALA A 49 -2.70 8.80 -1.68
C ALA A 49 -3.12 7.92 -2.87
N LEU A 50 -4.40 7.60 -3.03
CA LEU A 50 -4.95 6.78 -4.13
C LEU A 50 -5.62 7.61 -5.23
N SER A 51 -5.77 8.93 -5.05
CA SER A 51 -6.35 9.83 -6.04
C SER A 51 -5.62 9.73 -7.38
N PRO A 52 -6.31 9.75 -8.52
CA PRO A 52 -5.66 9.77 -9.84
C PRO A 52 -4.61 10.87 -9.93
N SER A 53 -3.43 10.56 -10.51
CA SER A 53 -2.40 11.57 -10.74
C SER A 53 -2.62 12.26 -12.07
N LEU A 54 -2.35 13.57 -12.10
CA LEU A 54 -2.32 14.37 -13.33
C LEU A 54 -0.94 14.35 -14.01
N PHE A 55 0.09 13.85 -13.32
CA PHE A 55 1.48 13.95 -13.75
C PHE A 55 2.17 12.59 -13.97
N SER A 56 1.69 11.54 -13.32
CA SER A 56 2.27 10.20 -13.39
C SER A 56 1.27 9.22 -14.02
N GLU A 57 1.76 8.44 -15.00
CA GLU A 57 0.98 7.39 -15.66
C GLU A 57 0.86 6.12 -14.80
N ARG A 58 1.66 6.02 -13.74
CA ARG A 58 1.72 4.88 -12.82
C ARG A 58 1.95 5.35 -11.39
N ARG A 59 1.24 4.73 -10.43
CA ARG A 59 1.36 5.05 -9.00
C ARG A 59 1.57 3.80 -8.16
N GLY A 60 2.32 3.97 -7.08
CA GLY A 60 2.55 2.95 -6.06
C GLY A 60 2.20 3.49 -4.67
N LEU A 61 1.25 2.86 -3.98
CA LEU A 61 1.01 3.13 -2.56
C LEU A 61 1.56 1.98 -1.72
N VAL A 62 2.39 2.28 -0.73
CA VAL A 62 2.87 1.30 0.24
C VAL A 62 2.27 1.65 1.61
N ILE A 63 1.51 0.73 2.21
CA ILE A 63 1.01 0.85 3.58
C ILE A 63 1.77 -0.14 4.45
N ARG A 64 2.63 0.38 5.33
CA ARG A 64 3.42 -0.40 6.28
C ARG A 64 2.66 -0.61 7.57
N ASP A 65 2.96 -1.71 8.25
CA ASP A 65 2.37 -2.06 9.54
C ASP A 65 0.84 -2.10 9.53
N LEU A 66 0.27 -2.69 8.48
CA LEU A 66 -1.18 -2.72 8.22
C LEU A 66 -2.02 -3.17 9.44
N GLN A 67 -1.47 -4.03 10.31
CA GLN A 67 -2.13 -4.47 11.54
C GLN A 67 -2.46 -3.35 12.54
N ASP A 68 -1.86 -2.17 12.37
CA ASP A 68 -2.04 -1.00 13.22
C ASP A 68 -2.93 0.06 12.53
N LEU A 69 -3.58 -0.27 11.41
CA LEU A 69 -4.47 0.63 10.69
C LEU A 69 -5.72 0.96 11.54
N PRO A 70 -6.04 2.25 11.76
CA PRO A 70 -7.26 2.68 12.44
C PRO A 70 -8.52 2.14 11.74
N ASP A 71 -9.55 1.82 12.52
CA ASP A 71 -10.81 1.27 11.99
C ASP A 71 -11.48 2.23 10.99
N ASP A 72 -11.45 3.54 11.26
CA ASP A 72 -12.04 4.56 10.38
C ASP A 72 -11.36 4.59 8.99
N ASN A 73 -10.07 4.21 8.90
CA ASN A 73 -9.33 4.11 7.65
C ASN A 73 -9.58 2.77 6.92
N LYS A 74 -10.08 1.73 7.60
CA LYS A 74 -10.38 0.43 6.95
C LYS A 74 -11.51 0.56 5.94
N ASP A 75 -12.55 1.33 6.27
CA ASP A 75 -13.71 1.53 5.39
C ASP A 75 -13.35 2.29 4.10
N GLU A 76 -12.42 3.24 4.19
CA GLU A 76 -11.86 3.94 3.04
C GLU A 76 -11.08 2.97 2.14
N LEU A 77 -10.23 2.13 2.73
CA LEU A 77 -9.46 1.14 1.99
C LEU A 77 -10.36 0.12 1.30
N ILE A 78 -11.34 -0.44 2.01
CA ILE A 78 -12.27 -1.44 1.45
C ILE A 78 -13.04 -0.85 0.26
N ARG A 79 -13.54 0.40 0.38
CA ARG A 79 -14.22 1.08 -0.73
C ARG A 79 -13.34 1.23 -1.96
N TYR A 80 -12.05 1.51 -1.79
CA TYR A 80 -11.12 1.57 -2.92
C TYR A 80 -10.90 0.20 -3.57
N LEU A 81 -10.87 -0.88 -2.78
CA LEU A 81 -10.67 -2.24 -3.30
C LEU A 81 -11.79 -2.72 -4.22
N ASP A 82 -12.99 -2.13 -4.13
CA ASP A 82 -14.12 -2.44 -5.01
C ASP A 82 -13.95 -1.88 -6.43
N GLU A 83 -13.26 -0.73 -6.57
CA GLU A 83 -13.06 -0.06 -7.87
C GLU A 83 -11.61 0.44 -8.00
N VAL A 84 -10.77 -0.46 -8.49
CA VAL A 84 -9.33 -0.30 -8.45
C VAL A 84 -8.83 0.32 -9.74
N ASP A 85 -8.05 1.38 -9.62
CA ASP A 85 -7.39 2.00 -10.75
C ASP A 85 -6.30 1.07 -11.31
N ALA A 86 -6.40 0.71 -12.59
CA ALA A 86 -5.44 -0.16 -13.27
C ALA A 86 -4.01 0.41 -13.31
N SER A 87 -3.87 1.72 -13.21
CA SER A 87 -2.61 2.47 -13.14
C SER A 87 -2.02 2.56 -11.73
N THR A 88 -2.72 2.08 -10.70
CA THR A 88 -2.24 2.06 -9.32
C THR A 88 -1.85 0.66 -8.87
N THR A 89 -0.77 0.58 -8.10
CA THR A 89 -0.37 -0.64 -7.36
C THR A 89 -0.35 -0.32 -5.87
N VAL A 90 -1.07 -1.11 -5.06
CA VAL A 90 -1.06 -0.95 -3.61
C VAL A 90 -0.36 -2.14 -2.95
N VAL A 91 0.59 -1.86 -2.07
CA VAL A 91 1.41 -2.84 -1.36
C VAL A 91 1.15 -2.71 0.13
N PHE A 92 0.58 -3.75 0.71
CA PHE A 92 0.36 -3.86 2.14
C PHE A 92 1.48 -4.67 2.79
N VAL A 93 2.03 -4.19 3.90
CA VAL A 93 2.97 -4.94 4.72
C VAL A 93 2.35 -5.17 6.09
N HIS A 94 2.15 -6.44 6.43
CA HIS A 94 1.59 -6.85 7.71
C HIS A 94 2.60 -7.75 8.42
N LYS A 95 2.88 -7.46 9.70
CA LYS A 95 3.87 -8.19 10.53
C LYS A 95 3.52 -9.67 10.82
N GLY A 96 2.50 -10.24 10.17
CA GLY A 96 1.95 -11.54 10.55
C GLY A 96 1.44 -11.60 12.00
N GLY A 97 0.88 -12.74 12.40
CA GLY A 97 0.34 -12.95 13.73
C GLY A 97 -1.15 -12.57 13.87
N VAL A 98 -1.77 -13.04 14.94
CA VAL A 98 -3.20 -12.81 15.22
C VAL A 98 -3.31 -11.48 15.97
N LYS A 99 -3.75 -10.43 15.30
CA LYS A 99 -4.54 -9.38 15.97
C LYS A 99 -5.99 -9.69 15.61
N GLY A 100 -6.77 -10.07 16.62
CA GLY A 100 -8.19 -10.39 16.49
C GLY A 100 -9.01 -9.21 16.04
#